data_AF-A0A7C2Z1X3-F1
#
_entry.id   AF-A0A7C2Z1X3-F1
#
_cell.length_a   1.000
_cell.length_b   1.000
_cell.length_c   1.000
_cell.angle_alpha   90.00
_cell.angle_beta   90.00
_cell.angle_gamma   90.00
#
_symmetry.space_group_name_H-M   'P 1'
#
loop_
_entity.id
_entity.type
_entity.pdbx_description
1 polymer ?
#
loop_
_entity_poly.entity_id
_entity_poly.type
_entity_poly.pdbx_seq_one_letter_code
_entity_poly.pdbx_strand_id
1 'polypeptide(L)'
;VGYALGIPSIGVAKSMLIGSVADDRVIDKETGEVLGAVIRDGKKAYYVSSGNRVSVASSVEQLRGSYPEVLKRAHNLCTVEGHVHT
;
A
#
# COMPACT_ATOMS: atom_id res chain seq x y z
N VAL A 1 9.26 -5.22 8.21
CA VAL A 1 9.18 -4.08 9.16
C VAL A 1 8.16 -4.33 10.26
N GLY A 2 6.85 -4.40 9.97
CA GLY A 2 5.81 -4.52 11.00
C GLY A 2 5.99 -5.71 11.96
N TYR A 3 6.37 -6.89 11.46
CA TYR A 3 6.68 -8.06 12.30
C TYR A 3 7.79 -7.77 13.32
N ALA A 4 8.94 -7.28 12.84
CA ALA A 4 10.12 -6.99 13.68
C ALA A 4 9.84 -5.92 14.75
N LEU A 5 8.97 -4.95 14.44
CA LEU A 5 8.58 -3.89 15.37
C LEU A 5 7.39 -4.28 16.26
N GLY A 6 6.74 -5.43 16.03
CA GLY A 6 5.55 -5.85 16.77
C GLY A 6 4.32 -4.96 16.54
N ILE A 7 4.30 -4.09 15.53
CA ILE A 7 3.22 -3.13 15.27
C ILE A 7 2.39 -3.51 14.03
N PRO A 8 1.10 -3.11 14.00
CA PRO A 8 0.30 -3.15 12.79
C PRO A 8 0.96 -2.41 11.63
N SER A 9 0.90 -2.97 10.42
CA SER A 9 1.45 -2.30 9.23
C SER A 9 0.68 -2.63 7.96
N ILE A 10 0.59 -1.64 7.06
CA ILE A 10 -0.08 -1.71 5.76
C ILE A 10 0.97 -1.45 4.67
N GLY A 11 0.97 -2.26 3.61
CA GLY A 11 1.75 -2.00 2.41
C GLY A 11 0.97 -1.15 1.42
N VAL A 12 1.60 -0.11 0.86
CA VAL A 12 1.01 0.72 -0.21
C VAL A 12 2.04 0.92 -1.31
N ALA A 13 1.67 0.56 -2.55
CA ALA A 13 2.55 0.64 -3.71
C ALA A 13 1.88 1.41 -4.87
N LYS A 14 2.71 2.05 -5.71
CA LYS A 14 2.27 2.78 -6.91
C LYS A 14 2.15 1.89 -8.16
N SER A 15 2.69 0.69 -8.10
CA SER A 15 2.65 -0.32 -9.16
C SER A 15 2.40 -1.70 -8.55
N MET A 16 1.79 -2.58 -9.34
CA MET A 16 1.56 -3.97 -8.93
C MET A 16 2.86 -4.76 -9.04
N LEU A 17 3.22 -5.49 -7.99
CA LEU A 17 4.39 -6.37 -7.99
C LEU A 17 4.04 -7.78 -8.46
N ILE A 18 2.95 -8.35 -7.94
CA ILE A 18 2.46 -9.70 -8.23
C ILE A 18 0.93 -9.73 -8.28
N GLY A 19 0.38 -10.82 -8.82
CA GLY A 19 -1.05 -11.07 -8.91
C GLY A 19 -1.70 -10.47 -10.14
N SER A 20 -3.02 -10.38 -10.12
CA SER A 20 -3.83 -9.76 -11.17
C SER A 20 -5.04 -9.07 -10.58
N VAL A 21 -5.53 -8.04 -11.27
CA VAL A 21 -6.67 -7.26 -10.80
C VAL A 21 -7.97 -7.91 -11.29
N ALA A 22 -8.86 -8.21 -10.35
CA ALA A 22 -10.25 -8.56 -10.60
C ALA A 22 -11.12 -7.63 -9.76
N ASP A 23 -11.92 -6.80 -10.42
CA ASP A 23 -12.61 -5.64 -9.84
C ASP A 23 -11.62 -4.69 -9.13
N ASP A 24 -11.72 -4.59 -7.80
CA ASP A 24 -10.82 -3.82 -6.94
C ASP A 24 -9.99 -4.72 -6.00
N ARG A 25 -9.89 -6.02 -6.32
CA ARG A 25 -9.04 -6.98 -5.60
C ARG A 25 -7.81 -7.34 -6.42
N VAL A 26 -6.70 -7.56 -5.73
CA VAL A 26 -5.52 -8.21 -6.29
C VAL A 26 -5.60 -9.67 -5.90
N ILE A 27 -5.64 -10.54 -6.90
CA ILE A 27 -5.77 -11.98 -6.73
C ILE A 27 -4.52 -12.71 -7.21
N ASP A 28 -4.17 -13.77 -6.52
CA ASP A 28 -3.22 -14.76 -7.00
C ASP A 28 -3.89 -15.61 -8.09
N LYS A 29 -3.24 -15.76 -9.25
CA LYS A 29 -3.82 -16.45 -10.41
C LYS A 29 -3.85 -17.96 -10.26
N GLU A 30 -2.94 -18.53 -9.46
CA GLU A 30 -2.80 -19.98 -9.31
C GLU A 30 -3.72 -20.49 -8.21
N THR A 31 -3.82 -19.74 -7.12
CA THR A 31 -4.57 -20.15 -5.91
C THR A 31 -5.94 -19.49 -5.79
N GLY A 32 -6.16 -18.34 -6.45
CA GLY A 32 -7.35 -17.52 -6.28
C GLY A 32 -7.37 -16.70 -4.98
N GLU A 33 -6.29 -16.72 -4.20
CA GLU A 33 -6.20 -15.99 -2.94
C GLU A 33 -6.23 -14.47 -3.15
N VAL A 34 -6.87 -13.73 -2.24
CA VAL A 34 -6.85 -12.27 -2.24
C VAL A 34 -5.55 -11.76 -1.58
N LEU A 35 -4.64 -11.27 -2.40
CA LEU A 35 -3.34 -10.72 -1.97
C LEU A 35 -3.44 -9.26 -1.50
N GLY A 36 -4.46 -8.54 -1.95
CA GLY A 36 -4.61 -7.12 -1.68
C GLY A 36 -5.79 -6.49 -2.40
N ALA A 37 -5.76 -5.17 -2.50
CA ALA A 37 -6.80 -4.37 -3.14
C ALA A 37 -6.19 -3.26 -4.00
N VAL A 38 -6.97 -2.79 -4.96
CA VAL A 38 -6.66 -1.61 -5.77
C VAL A 38 -7.51 -0.45 -5.27
N ILE A 39 -6.86 0.65 -4.94
CA ILE A 39 -7.52 1.93 -4.64
C ILE A 39 -7.36 2.84 -5.85
N ARG A 40 -8.49 3.32 -6.38
CA ARG A 40 -8.54 4.22 -7.55
C ARG A 40 -8.80 5.64 -7.09
N ASP A 41 -7.92 6.55 -7.49
CA ASP A 41 -7.96 7.97 -7.18
C ASP A 41 -7.85 8.76 -8.49
N GLY A 42 -9.01 8.97 -9.13
CA GLY A 42 -9.11 9.51 -10.49
C GLY A 42 -8.40 8.63 -11.52
N LYS A 43 -7.38 9.18 -12.18
CA LYS A 43 -6.56 8.45 -13.17
C LYS A 43 -5.45 7.60 -12.54
N LYS A 44 -5.21 7.74 -11.23
CA LYS A 44 -4.16 7.02 -10.51
C LYS A 44 -4.74 5.80 -9.82
N ALA A 45 -3.91 4.78 -9.68
CA ALA A 45 -4.22 3.60 -8.90
C ALA A 45 -3.06 3.30 -7.95
N TYR A 46 -3.40 2.79 -6.77
CA TYR A 46 -2.44 2.34 -5.78
C TYR A 46 -2.86 0.97 -5.28
N TYR A 47 -1.88 0.16 -4.94
CA TYR A 47 -2.07 -1.23 -4.53
C TYR A 47 -1.82 -1.33 -3.04
N VAL A 48 -2.74 -1.96 -2.34
CA VAL A 48 -2.75 -2.06 -0.89
C VAL A 48 -2.73 -3.51 -0.49
N SER A 49 -1.85 -3.86 0.45
CA SER A 49 -1.77 -5.21 1.00
C SER A 49 -1.64 -5.18 2.51
N SER A 50 -1.98 -6.31 3.13
CA SER A 50 -1.69 -6.55 4.54
C SER A 50 -0.17 -6.63 4.76
N GLY A 51 0.34 -5.87 5.72
CA GLY A 51 1.72 -6.01 6.17
C GLY A 51 1.83 -6.93 7.39
N ASN A 52 1.32 -6.49 8.54
CA ASN A 52 1.39 -7.24 9.80
C ASN A 52 0.18 -6.90 10.67
N ARG A 53 -0.45 -7.90 11.31
CA ARG A 53 -1.57 -7.73 12.26
C ARG A 53 -2.74 -6.84 11.76
N VAL A 54 -2.96 -6.78 10.45
CA VAL A 54 -4.05 -6.02 9.81
C VAL A 54 -4.58 -6.81 8.61
N SER A 55 -5.90 -6.85 8.42
CA SER A 55 -6.54 -7.49 7.27
C SER A 55 -6.55 -6.57 6.04
N VAL A 56 -6.67 -7.12 4.82
CA VAL A 56 -6.77 -6.32 3.60
C VAL A 56 -7.97 -5.37 3.67
N ALA A 57 -9.11 -5.83 4.19
CA ALA A 57 -10.31 -5.00 4.36
C ALA A 57 -10.06 -3.79 5.28
N SER A 58 -9.46 -4.03 6.45
CA SER A 58 -9.10 -2.96 7.39
C SER A 58 -8.07 -1.99 6.80
N SER A 59 -7.14 -2.50 5.97
CA SER A 59 -6.17 -1.65 5.26
C SER A 59 -6.85 -0.68 4.30
N VAL A 60 -7.83 -1.16 3.52
CA VAL A 60 -8.58 -0.32 2.56
C VAL A 60 -9.40 0.74 3.29
N GLU A 61 -10.07 0.35 4.38
CA GLU A 61 -10.87 1.27 5.21
C GLU A 61 -10.04 2.43 5.75
N GLN A 62 -8.83 2.16 6.25
CA GLN A 62 -7.95 3.19 6.80
C GLN A 62 -7.49 4.22 5.76
N LEU A 63 -7.37 3.83 4.49
CA LEU A 63 -6.87 4.69 3.42
C LEU A 63 -7.95 5.56 2.77
N ARG A 64 -9.23 5.27 3.02
CA ARG A 64 -10.39 6.07 2.58
C ARG A 64 -10.36 6.44 1.08
N GLY A 65 -9.89 5.52 0.23
CA GLY A 65 -9.93 5.70 -1.22
C GLY A 65 -8.87 6.64 -1.81
N SER A 66 -7.86 7.07 -1.06
CA SER A 66 -6.82 7.99 -1.56
C SER A 66 -5.41 7.57 -1.18
N TYR A 67 -4.39 8.16 -1.84
CA TYR A 67 -3.00 7.92 -1.45
C TYR A 67 -2.71 8.53 -0.07
N PRO A 68 -2.21 7.76 0.91
CA PRO A 68 -2.07 8.21 2.28
C PRO A 68 -1.09 9.39 2.41
N GLU A 69 -1.56 10.43 3.09
CA GLU A 69 -0.81 11.67 3.32
C GLU A 69 0.50 11.43 4.08
N VAL A 70 0.52 10.48 5.03
CA VAL A 70 1.74 10.10 5.77
C VAL A 70 2.87 9.65 4.82
N LEU A 71 2.56 8.94 3.73
CA LEU A 71 3.58 8.53 2.75
C LEU A 71 4.04 9.70 1.88
N LYS A 72 3.17 10.68 1.58
CA LYS A 72 3.58 11.90 0.85
C LYS A 72 4.54 12.73 1.70
N ARG A 73 4.22 12.92 2.98
CA ARG A 73 5.07 13.64 3.93
C ARG A 73 6.41 12.95 4.12
N ALA A 74 6.42 11.63 4.30
CA ALA A 74 7.66 10.86 4.42
C ALA A 74 8.54 11.00 3.17
N HIS A 75 7.96 10.92 1.97
CA HIS A 75 8.70 11.13 0.73
C HIS A 75 9.35 12.53 0.68
N ASN A 76 8.58 13.58 0.97
CA ASN A 76 9.07 14.94 0.96
C ASN A 76 10.21 15.14 1.96
N LEU A 77 10.08 14.60 3.19
CA LEU A 77 11.12 14.67 4.22
C LEU A 77 12.44 14.03 3.74
N CYS A 78 12.38 12.82 3.17
CA CYS A 78 13.57 12.15 2.64
C CYS A 78 14.19 12.89 1.45
N THR A 79 13.39 13.57 0.62
CA THR A 79 13.90 14.34 -0.52
C THR A 79 14.52 15.67 -0.09
N VAL A 80 13.96 16.37 0.90
CA VAL A 80 14.53 17.65 1.38
C VAL A 80 15.79 17.46 2.22
N GLU A 81 15.85 16.45 3.10
CA GLU A 81 17.06 16.17 3.89
C GLU A 81 18.20 15.60 3.03
N GLY A 82 17.87 14.92 1.92
CA GLY A 82 18.86 14.40 0.97
C GLY A 82 19.65 15.48 0.21
N HIS A 83 19.16 16.72 0.14
CA HIS A 83 19.84 17.83 -0.55
C HIS A 83 20.78 18.65 0.36
N VAL A 84 20.80 18.39 1.67
CA VAL A 84 21.69 19.09 2.62
C VAL A 84 23.03 18.35 2.82
N HIS A 85 23.16 17.15 2.24
CA HIS A 85 24.32 16.27 2.39
C HIS A 85 25.01 15.90 1.06
N THR A 86 24.75 16.63 -0.02
CA THR A 86 25.51 16.53 -1.29
C THR A 86 26.33 17.77 -1.55
#